data_AF-A0A2K4ZI49-F1
#
_entry.id   AF-A0A2K4ZI49-F1
#
_cell.length_a   1.000
_cell.length_b   1.000
_cell.length_c   1.000
_cell.angle_alpha   90.00
_cell.angle_beta   90.00
_cell.angle_gamma   90.00
#
_symmetry.space_group_name_H-M   'P 1'
#
loop_
_entity.id
_entity.type
_entity.pdbx_description
1 polymer ?
#
loop_
_entity_poly.entity_id
_entity_poly.type
_entity_poly.pdbx_seq_one_letter_code
_entity_poly.pdbx_strand_id
1 'polypeptide(L)' 'MVTHDVPDFAIVVGNPGRILRYRFENASVDVINKMTWWNWEDEKIFASKDIFCQKWDELSGEDMN' A
#
# COMPACT_ATOMS: atom_id res chain seq x y z
N MET A 1 -2.41 -12.72 -19.19
CA MET A 1 -1.26 -13.43 -18.62
C MET A 1 -0.28 -12.40 -18.11
N VAL A 2 0.10 -12.50 -16.83
CA VAL A 2 1.21 -11.73 -16.25
C VAL A 2 2.47 -12.53 -16.59
N THR A 3 3.31 -11.98 -17.46
CA THR A 3 4.49 -12.69 -18.00
C THR A 3 5.80 -12.27 -17.33
N HIS A 4 5.75 -11.29 -16.43
CA HIS A 4 6.90 -10.68 -15.76
C HIS A 4 6.54 -10.32 -14.32
N ASP A 5 7.56 -10.12 -13.50
CA ASP A 5 7.39 -9.71 -12.10
C ASP A 5 6.60 -8.41 -11.99
N VAL A 6 5.70 -8.37 -11.01
CA VAL A 6 4.84 -7.22 -10.74
C VAL A 6 5.37 -6.51 -9.49
N PRO A 7 5.79 -5.24 -9.60
CA PRO A 7 6.26 -4.48 -8.45
C PRO A 7 5.17 -4.29 -7.39
N ASP A 8 5.60 -4.09 -6.14
CA ASP A 8 4.68 -3.89 -5.01
C ASP A 8 3.71 -2.74 -5.29
N PHE A 9 2.43 -3.00 -5.00
CA PHE A 9 1.32 -2.05 -5.21
C PHE A 9 1.14 -1.56 -6.66
N ALA A 10 1.74 -2.23 -7.66
CA ALA A 10 1.49 -1.93 -9.06
C ALA A 10 0.11 -2.44 -9.52
N ILE A 11 -0.60 -1.61 -10.28
CA ILE A 11 -1.84 -1.97 -10.96
C ILE A 11 -1.47 -2.39 -12.38
N VAL A 12 -1.69 -3.67 -12.71
CA VAL A 12 -1.38 -4.25 -14.02
C VAL A 12 -2.67 -4.56 -14.78
N VAL A 13 -2.68 -4.27 -16.09
CA VAL A 13 -3.84 -4.51 -16.96
C VAL A 13 -3.41 -5.16 -18.29
N GLY A 14 -4.33 -5.90 -18.92
CA GLY A 14 -4.17 -6.46 -20.26
C GLY A 14 -3.51 -7.85 -20.35
N ASN A 15 -3.34 -8.33 -21.59
CA ASN A 15 -2.69 -9.60 -21.92
C ASN A 15 -1.81 -9.44 -23.18
N PRO A 16 -0.46 -9.42 -23.07
CA PRO A 16 0.34 -9.53 -21.86
C PRO A 16 0.22 -8.30 -20.94
N GLY A 17 0.29 -8.53 -19.63
CA GLY A 17 0.09 -7.49 -18.62
C GLY A 17 1.09 -6.33 -18.71
N ARG A 18 0.60 -5.09 -18.61
CA ARG A 18 1.39 -3.86 -18.53
C ARG A 18 1.06 -3.10 -17.25
N ILE A 19 2.05 -2.46 -16.63
CA ILE A 19 1.84 -1.59 -15.47
C ILE A 19 1.08 -0.35 -15.94
N LEU A 20 -0.10 -0.12 -15.36
CA LEU A 20 -0.95 1.05 -15.62
C LEU A 20 -0.55 2.22 -14.71
N ARG A 21 -0.45 1.97 -13.40
CA ARG A 21 -0.09 2.94 -12.36
C ARG A 21 0.19 2.21 -11.05
N TYR A 22 0.68 2.93 -10.05
CA TYR A 22 0.80 2.43 -8.68
C TYR A 22 -0.42 2.84 -7.84
N ARG A 23 -0.77 2.03 -6.84
CA ARG A 23 -1.86 2.34 -5.89
C ARG A 23 -1.47 3.48 -4.93
N PHE A 24 -0.18 3.61 -4.65
CA PHE A 24 0.38 4.60 -3.74
C PHE A 24 1.61 5.24 -4.37
N GLU A 25 2.05 6.38 -3.83
CA GLU A 25 3.34 6.97 -4.18
C GLU A 25 4.49 6.10 -3.65
N ASN A 26 5.66 6.16 -4.29
CA ASN A 26 6.80 5.32 -3.92
C ASN A 26 7.22 5.50 -2.45
N ALA A 27 7.18 6.73 -1.92
CA ALA A 27 7.51 7.01 -0.53
C ALA A 27 6.55 6.30 0.45
N SER A 28 5.26 6.24 0.09
CA SER A 28 4.24 5.53 0.85
C SER A 28 4.43 4.01 0.81
N VAL A 29 4.79 3.47 -0.35
CA VAL A 29 5.09 2.03 -0.51
C VAL A 29 6.23 1.63 0.42
N ASP A 30 7.29 2.44 0.50
CA ASP A 30 8.42 2.16 1.39
C ASP A 30 8.00 2.14 2.88
N VAL A 31 7.12 3.04 3.30
CA VAL A 31 6.60 3.07 4.68
C VAL A 31 5.75 1.84 4.97
N ILE A 32 4.83 1.49 4.07
CA ILE A 32 3.95 0.31 4.23
C ILE A 32 4.80 -0.98 4.27
N ASN A 33 5.79 -1.08 3.39
CA ASN A 33 6.70 -2.23 3.34
C ASN A 33 7.60 -2.33 4.57
N LYS A 34 8.00 -1.21 5.18
CA LYS A 34 8.73 -1.24 6.47
C LYS A 34 7.85 -1.61 7.65
N MET A 35 6.59 -1.18 7.64
CA MET A 35 5.63 -1.46 8.70
C MET A 35 5.27 -2.95 8.74
N THR A 36 5.21 -3.62 7.58
CA THR A 36 4.86 -5.04 7.42
C THR A 36 3.61 -5.41 8.22
N TRP A 37 2.58 -4.58 8.15
CA TRP A 37 1.39 -4.69 9.01
C TRP A 37 0.68 -6.05 8.89
N TRP A 38 0.83 -6.73 7.75
CA TRP A 38 0.33 -8.08 7.52
C TRP A 38 1.00 -9.16 8.39
N ASN A 39 2.15 -8.87 9.00
CA ASN A 39 2.84 -9.76 9.94
C ASN A 39 2.48 -9.45 11.41
N TRP A 40 1.62 -8.47 11.67
CA TRP A 40 1.23 -8.14 13.03
C TRP A 40 0.21 -9.14 13.57
N GLU A 41 0.17 -9.30 14.89
CA GLU A 41 -0.88 -10.07 15.53
C GLU A 41 -2.24 -9.36 15.38
N ASP A 42 -3.31 -10.16 15.31
CA ASP A 42 -4.66 -9.68 15.07
C ASP A 42 -5.08 -8.56 16.04
N GLU A 43 -4.74 -8.68 17.33
CA GLU A 43 -5.04 -7.65 18.34
C GLU A 43 -4.47 -6.28 17.96
N LYS A 44 -3.24 -6.25 17.45
CA LYS A 44 -2.57 -5.02 17.02
C LYS A 44 -3.22 -4.45 15.75
N ILE A 45 -3.65 -5.32 14.83
CA ILE A 45 -4.38 -4.91 13.62
C ILE A 45 -5.72 -4.27 14.00
N PHE A 46 -6.48 -4.90 14.90
CA PHE A 46 -7.76 -4.37 15.38
C PHE A 46 -7.62 -3.05 16.13
N ALA A 47 -6.60 -2.92 16.98
CA ALA A 47 -6.29 -1.67 17.67
C ALA A 47 -5.91 -0.55 16.69
N SER A 48 -5.29 -0.91 15.55
CA SER A 48 -4.84 0.04 14.53
C SER A 48 -5.85 0.27 13.41
N LYS A 49 -7.08 -0.24 13.52
CA LYS A 49 -8.10 -0.18 12.43
C LYS A 49 -8.28 1.20 11.80
N ASP A 50 -8.11 2.25 12.59
CA ASP A 50 -8.37 3.63 12.17
C ASP A 50 -7.42 4.06 11.04
N ILE A 51 -6.18 3.55 11.02
CA ILE A 51 -5.21 3.85 9.95
C ILE A 51 -5.59 3.22 8.61
N PHE A 52 -6.37 2.14 8.61
CA PHE A 52 -6.77 1.42 7.39
C PHE A 52 -8.04 2.00 6.77
N CYS A 53 -8.86 2.69 7.56
CA CYS A 53 -10.15 3.22 7.13
C CYS A 53 -10.10 4.71 6.74
N GLN A 54 -8.99 5.40 7.00
CA GLN A 54 -8.83 6.78 6.60
C GLN A 54 -8.62 6.95 5.08
N LYS A 55 -9.10 8.07 4.53
CA LYS A 55 -8.80 8.45 3.15
C LYS A 55 -7.33 8.86 3.05
N TRP A 56 -6.62 8.25 2.11
CA TRP A 56 -5.21 8.55 1.86
C TRP A 56 -4.94 10.03 1.50
N ASP A 57 -5.94 10.76 1.03
CA ASP A 57 -5.88 12.20 0.76
C ASP A 57 -5.61 13.06 2.03
N GLU A 58 -5.98 12.57 3.22
CA GLU A 58 -5.96 13.34 4.47
C GLU A 58 -4.65 13.20 5.26
N LEU A 59 -3.79 12.25 4.91
CA LEU A 59 -2.47 12.04 5.56
C LEU A 59 -1.36 12.94 4.99
N SER A 60 -1.73 13.96 4.22
CA SER A 60 -0.82 14.76 3.40
C SER A 60 -0.04 15.87 4.13
N GLY A 61 -0.08 16.00 5.47
CA GLY A 61 0.69 17.13 6.03
C GLY A 61 0.84 17.37 7.53
N GLU A 62 0.06 16.80 8.45
CA GLU A 62 0.07 17.31 9.84
C GLU A 62 0.26 16.30 10.97
N ASP A 63 0.18 14.99 10.74
CA ASP A 63 0.20 14.02 11.85
C ASP A 63 1.58 13.33 12.09
N MET A 64 2.67 13.94 11.60
CA MET A 64 4.03 13.44 11.85
C MET A 64 4.85 14.34 12.79
N ASN A 65 4.25 14.76 13.91
CA ASN A 65 4.97 15.33 15.05
C ASN A 65 4.40 14.84 16.40
#